data_AF-A0A0X8I9U2-F1
#
_entry.id   AF-A0A0X8I9U2-F1
#
_cell.length_a   1.000
_cell.length_b   1.000
_cell.length_c   1.000
_cell.angle_alpha   90.00
_cell.angle_beta   90.00
_cell.angle_gamma   90.00
#
_symmetry.space_group_name_H-M   'P 1'
#
loop_
_entity.id
_entity.type
_entity.pdbx_description
1 polymer ?
#
loop_
_entity_poly.entity_id
_entity_poly.type
_entity_poly.pdbx_seq_one_letter_code
_entity_poly.pdbx_strand_id
1 'polypeptide(L)'
;MILADVHYPHTDLGLLREALDEPHDSVILLGDSVDVVSSLSALLRLVSHDGKVPVTLVLGDNEQRLGIGGLREHYACDGRAVLIHGHQGNVSSEDLTKMLARLGAKVSRRLVLSAYAARLHRKGRFVVAGHAHVAWHSRLFRVAMIGALSLPSGSRPFNERGYALLNGCQLLVKGASGERLFSVNLIEG
;
A
#
# COMPACT_ATOMS: atom_id res chain seq x y z
N MET A 1 -7.87 -2.31 -8.93
CA MET A 1 -7.11 -3.08 -7.91
C MET A 1 -5.95 -2.25 -7.39
N ILE A 2 -5.57 -2.38 -6.12
CA ILE A 2 -4.44 -1.68 -5.51
C ILE A 2 -3.49 -2.68 -4.88
N LEU A 3 -2.22 -2.62 -5.27
CA LEU A 3 -1.13 -3.50 -4.86
C LEU A 3 -0.01 -2.63 -4.28
N ALA A 4 0.23 -2.72 -2.97
CA ALA A 4 1.30 -1.98 -2.29
C ALA A 4 2.47 -2.88 -1.91
N ASP A 5 3.67 -2.29 -1.83
CA ASP A 5 4.86 -2.91 -1.25
C ASP A 5 5.10 -4.31 -1.83
N VAL A 6 5.10 -4.39 -3.16
CA VAL A 6 5.24 -5.63 -3.94
C VAL A 6 6.66 -6.19 -3.80
N HIS A 7 7.66 -5.31 -3.88
CA HIS A 7 9.09 -5.63 -3.83
C HIS A 7 9.50 -6.79 -4.75
N TYR A 8 9.02 -6.81 -5.99
CA TYR A 8 9.35 -7.90 -6.91
C TYR A 8 10.88 -7.93 -7.17
N PRO A 9 11.55 -9.11 -7.05
CA PRO A 9 10.98 -10.47 -6.99
C PRO A 9 10.72 -11.06 -5.59
N HIS A 10 10.97 -10.35 -4.49
CA HIS A 10 10.70 -10.80 -3.12
C HIS A 10 9.21 -10.68 -2.73
N THR A 11 8.34 -11.10 -3.64
CA THR A 11 6.89 -11.01 -3.54
C THR A 11 6.29 -12.36 -3.19
N ASP A 12 5.20 -12.36 -2.44
CA ASP A 12 4.32 -13.51 -2.32
C ASP A 12 3.57 -13.74 -3.64
N LEU A 13 4.13 -14.61 -4.49
CA LEU A 13 3.55 -14.93 -5.80
C LEU A 13 2.19 -15.63 -5.70
N GLY A 14 1.91 -16.33 -4.60
CA GLY A 14 0.61 -16.97 -4.39
C GLY A 14 -0.46 -15.91 -4.20
N LEU A 15 -0.23 -14.99 -3.26
CA LEU A 15 -1.14 -13.88 -3.00
C LEU A 15 -1.28 -12.92 -4.19
N LEU A 16 -0.19 -12.66 -4.92
CA LEU A 16 -0.25 -11.84 -6.13
C LEU A 16 -1.13 -12.48 -7.22
N ARG A 17 -1.03 -13.80 -7.42
CA ARG A 17 -1.90 -14.51 -8.38
C ARG A 17 -3.36 -14.47 -7.93
N GLU A 18 -3.61 -14.76 -6.65
CA GLU A 18 -4.95 -14.70 -6.08
C GLU A 18 -5.56 -13.29 -6.24
N ALA A 19 -4.79 -12.25 -5.97
CA ALA A 19 -5.22 -10.88 -6.21
C ALA A 19 -5.59 -10.68 -7.68
N LEU A 20 -4.70 -11.03 -8.63
CA LEU A 20 -4.94 -10.85 -10.06
C LEU A 20 -6.10 -11.71 -10.62
N ASP A 21 -6.47 -12.79 -9.95
CA ASP A 21 -7.65 -13.60 -10.32
C ASP A 21 -8.98 -12.93 -9.92
N GLU A 22 -8.96 -11.92 -9.03
CA GLU A 22 -10.15 -11.12 -8.70
C GLU A 22 -10.56 -10.24 -9.88
N PRO A 23 -11.87 -10.04 -10.14
CA PRO A 23 -12.32 -9.11 -11.17
C PRO A 23 -11.82 -7.69 -10.95
N HIS A 24 -11.09 -7.15 -11.93
CA HIS A 24 -10.59 -5.78 -11.92
C HIS A 24 -10.44 -5.24 -13.35
N ASP A 25 -10.57 -3.92 -13.49
CA ASP A 25 -10.43 -3.21 -14.77
C ASP A 25 -9.09 -2.49 -14.93
N SER A 26 -8.35 -2.35 -13.83
CA SER A 26 -7.12 -1.56 -13.73
C SER A 26 -6.33 -1.98 -12.48
N VAL A 27 -5.02 -1.75 -12.51
CA VAL A 27 -4.11 -1.99 -11.38
C VAL A 27 -3.40 -0.70 -10.99
N ILE A 28 -3.32 -0.43 -9.68
CA ILE A 28 -2.52 0.64 -9.10
C ILE A 28 -1.40 -0.02 -8.29
N LEU A 29 -0.16 0.17 -8.72
CA LEU A 29 1.04 -0.18 -7.96
C LEU A 29 1.36 0.99 -7.02
N LEU A 30 1.15 0.80 -5.71
CA LEU A 30 1.19 1.84 -4.69
C LEU A 30 2.57 1.94 -4.02
N GLY A 31 3.59 2.20 -4.85
CA GLY A 31 4.98 2.29 -4.44
C GLY A 31 5.60 0.95 -4.04
N ASP A 32 6.93 0.93 -4.06
CA ASP A 32 7.75 -0.23 -3.77
C ASP A 32 7.35 -1.46 -4.60
N SER A 33 7.22 -1.23 -5.91
CA SER A 33 6.84 -2.24 -6.89
C SER A 33 7.95 -3.26 -7.10
N VAL A 34 9.19 -2.79 -7.18
CA VAL A 34 10.38 -3.62 -7.45
C VAL A 34 11.55 -3.21 -6.57
N ASP A 35 12.40 -4.19 -6.22
CA ASP A 35 13.66 -3.92 -5.52
C ASP A 35 14.81 -3.60 -6.47
N VAL A 36 14.68 -4.05 -7.72
CA VAL A 36 15.68 -3.88 -8.79
C VAL A 36 15.00 -3.50 -10.10
N VAL A 37 15.61 -2.56 -10.84
CA VAL A 37 15.02 -1.99 -12.06
C VAL A 37 14.76 -3.02 -13.17
N SER A 38 15.63 -4.04 -13.28
CA SER A 38 15.50 -5.11 -14.28
C SER A 38 14.23 -5.95 -14.13
N SER A 39 13.65 -5.96 -12.92
CA SER A 39 12.43 -6.71 -12.61
C SER A 39 11.14 -6.00 -13.01
N LEU A 40 11.21 -4.70 -13.32
CA LEU A 40 10.02 -3.88 -13.61
C LEU A 40 9.23 -4.40 -14.82
N SER A 41 9.92 -4.72 -15.91
CA SER A 41 9.27 -5.21 -17.12
C SER A 41 8.55 -6.54 -16.91
N ALA A 42 9.12 -7.43 -16.09
CA ALA A 42 8.51 -8.70 -15.76
C ALA A 42 7.26 -8.52 -14.89
N LEU A 43 7.35 -7.67 -13.86
CA LEU A 43 6.20 -7.33 -13.01
C LEU A 43 5.08 -6.69 -13.84
N LEU A 44 5.38 -5.70 -14.66
CA LEU A 44 4.38 -4.99 -15.47
C LEU A 44 3.65 -5.94 -16.43
N ARG A 45 4.35 -6.89 -17.08
CA ARG A 45 3.69 -7.91 -17.93
C ARG A 45 2.72 -8.78 -17.12
N LEU A 46 3.14 -9.20 -15.93
CA LEU A 46 2.31 -10.02 -15.05
C LEU A 46 1.04 -9.26 -14.63
N VAL A 47 1.17 -8.05 -14.09
CA VAL A 47 0.02 -7.30 -13.54
C VAL A 47 -0.86 -6.67 -14.61
N SER A 48 -0.34 -6.42 -15.81
CA SER A 48 -1.13 -5.90 -16.93
C SER A 48 -1.81 -6.99 -17.75
N HIS A 49 -1.63 -8.27 -17.40
CA HIS A 49 -2.05 -9.40 -18.23
C HIS A 49 -1.59 -9.25 -19.69
N ASP A 50 -0.28 -9.06 -19.88
CA ASP A 50 0.35 -8.77 -21.18
C ASP A 50 -0.24 -7.54 -21.90
N GLY A 51 -0.50 -6.47 -21.14
CA GLY A 51 -0.96 -5.17 -21.65
C GLY A 51 -2.47 -5.03 -21.83
N LYS A 52 -3.27 -6.01 -21.41
CA LYS A 52 -4.74 -5.97 -21.48
C LYS A 52 -5.38 -5.10 -20.38
N VAL A 53 -4.70 -4.97 -19.25
CA VAL A 53 -5.18 -4.20 -18.08
C VAL A 53 -4.27 -2.99 -17.87
N PRO A 54 -4.83 -1.76 -17.84
CA PRO A 54 -4.07 -0.55 -17.52
C PRO A 54 -3.42 -0.61 -16.15
N VAL A 55 -2.17 -0.14 -16.07
CA VAL A 55 -1.40 -0.07 -14.82
C VAL A 55 -1.02 1.36 -14.53
N THR A 56 -1.38 1.84 -13.34
CA THR A 56 -0.91 3.11 -12.78
C THR A 56 0.17 2.84 -11.74
N LEU A 57 1.30 3.53 -11.84
CA LEU A 57 2.38 3.43 -10.88
C LEU A 57 2.46 4.71 -10.05
N VAL A 58 2.34 4.55 -8.73
CA VAL A 58 2.56 5.60 -7.73
C VAL A 58 3.95 5.39 -7.12
N LEU A 59 4.73 6.45 -6.99
CA LEU A 59 6.13 6.41 -6.58
C LEU A 59 6.27 6.08 -5.09
N GLY A 60 6.97 4.97 -4.79
CA GLY A 60 7.57 4.68 -3.50
C GLY A 60 9.01 5.19 -3.41
N ASP A 61 9.68 4.93 -2.30
CA ASP A 61 11.09 5.27 -2.14
C ASP A 61 12.00 4.36 -2.97
N ASN A 62 11.62 3.11 -3.24
CA ASN A 62 12.36 2.28 -4.20
C ASN A 62 12.30 2.84 -5.62
N GLU A 63 11.13 3.27 -6.12
CA GLU A 63 11.04 3.86 -7.46
C GLU A 63 11.90 5.12 -7.56
N GLN A 64 11.87 5.98 -6.53
CA GLN A 64 12.70 7.19 -6.48
C GLN A 64 14.19 6.85 -6.52
N ARG A 65 14.62 5.88 -5.71
CA ARG A 65 16.02 5.42 -5.63
C ARG A 65 16.50 4.81 -6.95
N LEU A 66 15.62 4.08 -7.64
CA LEU A 66 15.93 3.38 -8.89
C LEU A 66 15.75 4.27 -10.14
N GLY A 67 15.28 5.51 -9.99
CA GLY A 67 15.01 6.41 -11.11
C GLY A 67 13.82 5.97 -11.98
N ILE A 68 12.87 5.22 -11.40
CA ILE A 68 11.64 4.78 -12.09
C ILE A 68 10.63 5.92 -12.07
N GLY A 69 10.06 6.25 -13.23
CA GLY A 69 9.02 7.28 -13.37
C GLY A 69 7.65 6.81 -12.88
N GLY A 70 6.79 7.76 -12.47
CA GLY A 70 5.48 7.48 -11.91
C GLY A 70 4.75 8.72 -11.39
N LEU A 71 3.57 8.51 -10.83
CA LEU A 71 2.80 9.56 -10.16
C LEU A 71 3.26 9.71 -8.71
N ARG A 72 3.32 10.94 -8.18
CA ARG A 72 3.58 11.15 -6.74
C ARG A 72 2.42 10.69 -5.87
N GLU A 73 1.22 10.85 -6.38
CA GLU A 73 -0.04 10.50 -5.73
C GLU A 73 -1.08 10.24 -6.82
N HIS A 74 -2.08 9.42 -6.51
CA HIS A 74 -3.20 9.14 -7.39
C HIS A 74 -4.51 9.52 -6.71
N TYR A 75 -5.35 10.28 -7.41
CA TYR A 75 -6.63 10.76 -6.87
C TYR A 75 -7.78 9.86 -7.31
N ALA A 76 -8.66 9.54 -6.37
CA ALA A 76 -9.88 8.77 -6.64
C ALA A 76 -11.09 9.46 -5.99
N CYS A 77 -12.29 9.00 -6.32
CA CYS A 77 -13.54 9.50 -5.72
C CYS A 77 -13.74 11.01 -5.89
N ASP A 78 -13.57 11.52 -7.12
CA ASP A 78 -13.65 12.96 -7.44
C ASP A 78 -12.68 13.80 -6.59
N GLY A 79 -11.50 13.25 -6.30
CA GLY A 79 -10.45 13.90 -5.52
C GLY A 79 -10.66 13.87 -3.99
N ARG A 80 -11.72 13.19 -3.51
CA ARG A 80 -11.97 12.99 -2.07
C ARG A 80 -11.08 11.91 -1.45
N ALA A 81 -10.50 11.03 -2.26
CA ALA A 81 -9.50 10.07 -1.83
C ALA A 81 -8.15 10.34 -2.52
N VAL A 82 -7.07 10.12 -1.79
CA VAL A 82 -5.71 10.17 -2.32
C VAL A 82 -4.96 8.89 -1.95
N LEU A 83 -4.37 8.26 -2.95
CA LEU A 83 -3.56 7.07 -2.85
C LEU A 83 -2.09 7.51 -2.93
N ILE A 84 -1.33 7.20 -1.89
CA ILE A 84 0.10 7.51 -1.78
C ILE A 84 0.87 6.28 -1.31
N HIS A 85 2.17 6.21 -1.55
CA HIS A 85 2.98 5.12 -1.03
C HIS A 85 3.00 5.11 0.51
N GLY A 86 3.28 6.25 1.15
CA GLY A 86 3.17 6.40 2.61
C GLY A 86 4.47 6.73 3.33
N HIS A 87 5.65 6.63 2.70
CA HIS A 87 6.95 6.98 3.31
C HIS A 87 6.98 8.38 3.98
N GLN A 88 6.09 9.30 3.56
CA GLN A 88 5.93 10.63 4.17
C GLN A 88 5.47 10.57 5.64
N GLY A 89 4.95 9.43 6.10
CA GLY A 89 4.60 9.18 7.49
C GLY A 89 5.80 8.98 8.42
N ASN A 90 7.00 8.73 7.88
CA ASN A 90 8.22 8.50 8.66
C ASN A 90 8.58 9.71 9.55
N VAL A 91 9.13 9.43 10.73
CA VAL A 91 9.66 10.41 11.69
C VAL A 91 11.17 10.55 11.47
N SER A 92 11.57 11.67 10.87
CA SER A 92 12.98 12.00 10.54
C SER A 92 13.62 11.05 9.54
N SER A 93 13.93 9.81 9.94
CA SER A 93 14.47 8.76 9.09
C SER A 93 13.62 7.48 9.17
N GLU A 94 13.74 6.65 8.14
CA GLU A 94 13.07 5.35 8.08
C GLU A 94 13.54 4.43 9.22
N ASP A 95 14.85 4.39 9.49
CA ASP A 95 15.44 3.56 10.55
C ASP A 95 14.94 3.95 11.94
N LEU A 96 14.87 5.26 12.23
CA LEU A 96 14.33 5.76 13.48
C LEU A 96 12.85 5.39 13.62
N THR A 97 12.09 5.53 12.53
CA THR A 97 10.67 5.16 12.50
C THR A 97 10.48 3.67 12.76
N LYS A 98 11.27 2.81 12.10
CA LYS A 98 11.24 1.36 12.31
C LYS A 98 11.60 0.98 13.75
N MET A 99 12.63 1.61 14.32
CA MET A 99 13.03 1.38 15.70
C MET A 99 11.92 1.78 16.68
N LEU A 100 11.36 2.99 16.54
CA LEU A 100 10.26 3.47 17.38
C LEU A 100 9.00 2.62 17.21
N ALA A 101 8.67 2.20 15.99
CA ALA A 101 7.54 1.33 15.72
C ALA A 101 7.70 -0.04 16.38
N ARG A 102 8.90 -0.64 16.35
CA ARG A 102 9.17 -1.92 17.03
C ARG A 102 9.06 -1.82 18.55
N LEU A 103 9.61 -0.76 19.15
CA LEU A 103 9.52 -0.53 20.59
C LEU A 103 8.07 -0.22 20.99
N GLY A 104 7.42 0.68 20.27
CA GLY A 104 6.05 1.12 20.52
C GLY A 104 5.03 0.01 20.27
N ALA A 105 5.23 -0.87 19.30
CA ALA A 105 4.32 -1.98 19.01
C ALA A 105 4.24 -2.99 20.18
N LYS A 106 5.31 -3.13 20.98
CA LYS A 106 5.30 -3.94 22.21
C LYS A 106 4.39 -3.34 23.30
N VAL A 107 4.20 -2.03 23.28
CA VAL A 107 3.37 -1.31 24.26
C VAL A 107 1.94 -1.17 23.73
N SER A 108 1.79 -0.61 22.52
CA SER A 108 0.51 -0.46 21.84
C SER A 108 0.70 -0.25 20.35
N ARG A 109 0.40 -1.30 19.59
CA ARG A 109 0.27 -1.24 18.13
C ARG A 109 -0.67 -0.11 17.67
N ARG A 110 -1.82 0.06 18.33
CA ARG A 110 -2.81 1.09 17.96
C ARG A 110 -2.25 2.50 18.07
N LEU A 111 -1.46 2.80 19.10
CA LEU A 111 -0.85 4.12 19.28
C LEU A 111 0.15 4.43 18.17
N VAL A 112 1.04 3.47 17.83
CA VAL A 112 2.01 3.61 16.74
C VAL A 112 1.31 3.91 15.41
N LEU A 113 0.30 3.09 15.07
CA LEU A 113 -0.45 3.26 13.82
C LEU A 113 -1.27 4.55 13.79
N SER A 114 -1.81 4.99 14.94
CA SER A 114 -2.53 6.26 15.06
C SER A 114 -1.60 7.46 14.85
N ALA A 115 -0.39 7.43 15.43
CA ALA A 115 0.60 8.49 15.22
C ALA A 115 1.04 8.55 13.75
N TYR A 116 1.26 7.40 13.12
CA TYR A 116 1.58 7.33 11.69
C TYR A 116 0.43 7.87 10.82
N ALA A 117 -0.81 7.44 11.07
CA ALA A 117 -1.98 7.95 10.37
C ALA A 117 -2.20 9.46 10.56
N ALA A 118 -1.92 9.99 11.75
CA ALA A 118 -2.00 11.43 12.00
C ALA A 118 -1.04 12.23 11.10
N ARG A 119 0.16 11.69 10.81
CA ARG A 119 1.14 12.31 9.90
C ARG A 119 0.73 12.22 8.43
N LEU A 120 0.07 11.13 8.07
CA LEU A 120 -0.46 10.95 6.71
C LEU A 120 -1.72 11.77 6.46
N HIS A 121 -2.45 12.17 7.51
CA HIS A 121 -3.70 12.90 7.40
C HIS A 121 -3.64 14.07 6.40
N ARG A 122 -4.73 14.23 5.63
CA ARG A 122 -4.92 15.33 4.69
C ARG A 122 -6.31 15.92 4.91
N LYS A 123 -6.37 17.24 5.13
CA LYS A 123 -7.64 17.94 5.35
C LYS A 123 -8.60 17.68 4.18
N GLY A 124 -9.82 17.27 4.51
CA GLY A 124 -10.89 17.04 3.53
C GLY A 124 -10.78 15.75 2.71
N ARG A 125 -9.70 14.97 2.86
CA ARG A 125 -9.47 13.76 2.05
C ARG A 125 -9.33 12.50 2.90
N PHE A 126 -9.67 11.38 2.30
CA PHE A 126 -9.30 10.06 2.80
C PHE A 126 -7.99 9.62 2.17
N VAL A 127 -7.07 9.10 2.97
CA VAL A 127 -5.74 8.64 2.50
C VAL A 127 -5.71 7.12 2.47
N VAL A 128 -5.27 6.56 1.35
CA VAL A 128 -4.96 5.13 1.22
C VAL A 128 -3.46 5.00 1.02
N ALA A 129 -2.80 4.20 1.86
CA ALA A 129 -1.35 4.10 1.90
C ALA A 129 -0.83 2.65 1.96
N GLY A 130 0.38 2.44 1.45
CA GLY A 130 1.24 1.29 1.71
C GLY A 130 2.31 1.62 2.76
N HIS A 131 3.57 1.25 2.50
CA HIS A 131 4.81 1.51 3.24
C HIS A 131 4.89 0.89 4.65
N ALA A 132 3.79 0.93 5.40
CA ALA A 132 3.77 0.47 6.78
C ALA A 132 3.69 -1.06 6.90
N HIS A 133 3.49 -1.80 5.80
CA HIS A 133 3.31 -3.26 5.78
C HIS A 133 2.24 -3.74 6.77
N VAL A 134 1.15 -2.99 6.87
CA VAL A 134 0.09 -3.21 7.87
C VAL A 134 -1.27 -3.01 7.22
N ALA A 135 -2.22 -3.89 7.52
CA ALA A 135 -3.61 -3.77 7.11
C ALA A 135 -4.40 -3.17 8.27
N TRP A 136 -4.62 -1.86 8.22
CA TRP A 136 -5.27 -1.15 9.32
C TRP A 136 -5.93 0.15 8.84
N HIS A 137 -6.94 0.63 9.55
CA HIS A 137 -7.55 1.92 9.25
C HIS A 137 -7.86 2.74 10.50
N SER A 138 -7.86 4.06 10.32
CA SER A 138 -8.30 5.04 11.31
C SER A 138 -9.44 5.87 10.73
N ARG A 139 -10.61 5.82 11.36
CA ARG A 139 -11.71 6.74 11.05
C ARG A 139 -11.36 8.17 11.45
N LEU A 140 -10.72 8.35 12.60
CA LEU A 140 -10.37 9.67 13.14
C LEU A 140 -9.44 10.45 12.19
N PHE A 141 -8.42 9.79 11.65
CA PHE A 141 -7.47 10.42 10.74
C PHE A 141 -7.83 10.26 9.27
N ARG A 142 -8.89 9.49 8.95
CA ARG A 142 -9.33 9.13 7.60
C ARG A 142 -8.18 8.55 6.77
N VAL A 143 -7.55 7.50 7.31
CA VAL A 143 -6.43 6.80 6.68
C VAL A 143 -6.70 5.30 6.67
N ALA A 144 -6.43 4.63 5.56
CA ALA A 144 -6.32 3.18 5.45
C ALA A 144 -4.93 2.78 4.97
N MET A 145 -4.36 1.75 5.58
CA MET A 145 -3.14 1.09 5.20
C MET A 145 -3.51 -0.32 4.72
N ILE A 146 -3.03 -0.73 3.55
CA ILE A 146 -3.59 -1.88 2.83
C ILE A 146 -2.78 -3.18 2.94
N GLY A 147 -1.76 -3.21 3.80
CA GLY A 147 -0.82 -4.34 3.87
C GLY A 147 0.20 -4.31 2.73
N ALA A 148 0.89 -5.44 2.54
CA ALA A 148 1.94 -5.59 1.54
C ALA A 148 1.82 -6.90 0.76
N LEU A 149 2.31 -6.94 -0.47
CA LEU A 149 2.45 -8.20 -1.22
C LEU A 149 3.82 -8.86 -1.03
N SER A 150 4.78 -8.16 -0.46
CA SER A 150 6.12 -8.70 -0.23
C SER A 150 6.16 -9.76 0.86
N LEU A 151 7.15 -10.65 0.73
CA LEU A 151 7.42 -11.66 1.75
C LEU A 151 7.79 -11.00 3.09
N PRO A 152 7.46 -11.62 4.24
CA PRO A 152 7.82 -11.09 5.55
C PRO A 152 9.33 -10.86 5.70
N SER A 153 9.70 -9.76 6.33
CA SER A 153 11.10 -9.42 6.63
C SER A 153 11.26 -9.04 8.09
N GLY A 154 12.31 -9.57 8.73
CA GLY A 154 12.68 -9.18 10.10
C GLY A 154 13.06 -7.71 10.23
N SER A 155 13.37 -7.02 9.11
CA SER A 155 13.66 -5.58 9.07
C SER A 155 12.43 -4.70 9.29
N ARG A 156 11.22 -5.24 9.14
CA ARG A 156 9.96 -4.48 9.17
C ARG A 156 9.25 -4.58 10.53
N PRO A 157 8.60 -3.51 11.01
CA PRO A 157 7.85 -3.54 12.26
C PRO A 157 6.53 -4.31 12.15
N PHE A 158 5.93 -4.34 10.96
CA PHE A 158 4.72 -5.08 10.63
C PHE A 158 4.96 -5.88 9.33
N ASN A 159 4.26 -6.99 9.16
CA ASN A 159 4.41 -7.90 8.02
C ASN A 159 3.04 -8.46 7.59
N GLU A 160 2.02 -7.61 7.59
CA GLU A 160 0.67 -8.03 7.19
C GLU A 160 0.57 -8.03 5.69
N ARG A 161 0.25 -9.21 5.18
CA ARG A 161 0.09 -9.44 3.77
C ARG A 161 -1.34 -9.10 3.35
N GLY A 162 -1.47 -8.45 2.20
CA GLY A 162 -2.78 -8.09 1.68
C GLY A 162 -2.72 -7.25 0.41
N TYR A 163 -3.91 -7.06 -0.14
CA TYR A 163 -4.16 -6.19 -1.29
C TYR A 163 -5.52 -5.50 -1.11
N ALA A 164 -5.84 -4.54 -1.97
CA ALA A 164 -7.12 -3.85 -1.90
C ALA A 164 -7.86 -3.78 -3.23
N LEU A 165 -9.19 -3.78 -3.13
CA LEU A 165 -10.11 -3.53 -4.22
C LEU A 165 -10.81 -2.20 -3.94
N LEU A 166 -10.83 -1.31 -4.93
CA LEU A 166 -11.57 -0.06 -4.88
C LEU A 166 -12.69 -0.15 -5.91
N ASN A 167 -13.94 -0.25 -5.45
CA ASN A 167 -15.12 -0.28 -6.31
C ASN A 167 -15.95 0.98 -6.04
N GLY A 168 -15.98 1.91 -7.01
CA GLY A 168 -16.45 3.26 -6.79
C GLY A 168 -15.65 3.93 -5.66
N CYS A 169 -16.31 4.19 -4.53
CA CYS A 169 -15.67 4.74 -3.32
C CYS A 169 -15.61 3.77 -2.14
N GLN A 170 -15.91 2.50 -2.39
CA GLN A 170 -15.77 1.45 -1.39
C GLN A 170 -14.39 0.81 -1.52
N LEU A 171 -13.56 0.98 -0.49
CA LEU A 171 -12.29 0.26 -0.35
C LEU A 171 -12.53 -1.03 0.43
N LEU A 172 -12.17 -2.16 -0.15
CA LEU A 172 -12.13 -3.47 0.48
C LEU A 172 -10.67 -3.92 0.59
N VAL A 173 -10.20 -4.20 1.80
CA VAL A 173 -8.85 -4.74 2.04
C VAL A 173 -8.95 -6.21 2.38
N LYS A 174 -8.19 -7.03 1.65
CA LYS A 174 -8.12 -8.49 1.79
C LYS A 174 -6.76 -8.91 2.32
N GLY A 175 -6.76 -9.97 3.11
CA GLY A 175 -5.56 -10.54 3.73
C GLY A 175 -4.93 -11.64 2.89
N ALA A 176 -4.07 -12.43 3.53
CA ALA A 176 -3.20 -13.41 2.87
C ALA A 176 -3.92 -14.65 2.34
N SER A 177 -5.15 -14.89 2.78
CA SER A 177 -5.98 -16.04 2.40
C SER A 177 -7.27 -15.57 1.69
N GLY A 178 -7.27 -14.35 1.16
CA GLY A 178 -8.43 -13.72 0.54
C GLY A 178 -9.51 -13.26 1.51
N GLU A 179 -9.28 -13.42 2.82
CA GLU A 179 -10.23 -13.02 3.84
C GLU A 179 -10.41 -11.50 3.85
N ARG A 180 -11.65 -11.04 4.04
CA ARG A 180 -11.92 -9.61 4.24
C ARG A 180 -11.36 -9.17 5.59
N LEU A 181 -10.39 -8.27 5.57
CA LEU A 181 -9.85 -7.65 6.79
C LEU A 181 -10.70 -6.47 7.23
N PHE A 182 -11.02 -5.55 6.31
CA PHE A 182 -11.94 -4.45 6.57
C PHE A 182 -12.49 -3.88 5.26
N SER A 183 -13.51 -3.04 5.40
CA SER A 183 -14.02 -2.26 4.28
C SER A 183 -14.44 -0.87 4.76
N VAL A 184 -14.11 0.15 3.98
CA VAL A 184 -14.37 1.55 4.32
C VAL A 184 -14.89 2.30 3.11
N ASN A 185 -15.91 3.13 3.34
CA ASN A 185 -16.37 4.09 2.35
C ASN A 185 -15.48 5.34 2.43
N LEU A 186 -14.76 5.66 1.36
CA LEU A 186 -13.74 6.71 1.34
C LEU A 186 -14.33 8.13 1.42
N ILE A 187 -15.63 8.27 1.15
CA ILE A 187 -16.31 9.56 1.15
C ILE A 187 -17.09 9.83 2.44
N GLU A 188 -17.23 8.83 3.31
CA GLU A 188 -17.85 8.98 4.61
C GLU A 188 -16.84 9.53 5.63
N GLY A 189 -17.26 10.55 6.38
CA GLY A 189 -16.56 11.13 7.54
C GLY A 189 -17.51 11.18 8.71
#